data_AF-A0A2E5BW00-F1
#
_entry.id   AF-A0A2E5BW00-F1
#
_cell.length_a   1.000
_cell.length_b   1.000
_cell.length_c   1.000
_cell.angle_alpha   90.00
_cell.angle_beta   90.00
_cell.angle_gamma   90.00
#
_symmetry.space_group_name_H-M   'P 1'
#
loop_
_entity.id
_entity.type
_entity.pdbx_description
1 polymer ?
#
loop_
_entity_poly.entity_id
_entity_poly.type
_entity_poly.pdbx_seq_one_letter_code
_entity_poly.pdbx_strand_id
1 'polypeptide(L)'
;MHEITFNVESSGEYRPTEIMSDLRIVAETMFIPMKMVGFWDYQQDIHLCPHLEKRKDCPHTLDKDDNNYESYEKTLQKERNAILSIDFPHAQIKLFMS
;
A
#
# COMPACT_ATOMS: atom_id res chain seq x y z
N MET A 1 4.52 8.81 -9.27
CA MET A 1 3.80 7.52 -9.25
C MET A 1 2.43 7.76 -9.87
N HIS A 2 1.91 6.83 -10.66
CA HIS A 2 0.52 6.86 -11.10
C HIS A 2 -0.38 6.31 -9.99
N GLU A 3 -1.59 6.83 -9.85
CA GLU A 3 -2.54 6.40 -8.83
C GLU A 3 -3.86 5.97 -9.45
N ILE A 4 -4.41 4.86 -8.97
CA ILE A 4 -5.71 4.32 -9.36
C ILE A 4 -6.50 4.00 -8.10
N THR A 5 -7.79 4.29 -8.09
CA THR A 5 -8.68 3.98 -6.97
C THR A 5 -9.77 2.99 -7.41
N PHE A 6 -9.94 1.90 -6.66
CA PHE A 6 -11.02 0.93 -6.85
C PHE A 6 -12.09 1.11 -5.77
N ASN A 7 -13.21 1.72 -6.17
CA ASN A 7 -14.39 1.81 -5.32
C ASN A 7 -15.23 0.54 -5.46
N VAL A 8 -15.54 -0.09 -4.34
CA VAL A 8 -16.40 -1.27 -4.25
C VAL A 8 -17.62 -0.90 -3.45
N GLU A 9 -18.79 -1.05 -4.07
CA GLU A 9 -20.08 -0.88 -3.42
C GLU A 9 -20.71 -2.25 -3.18
N SER A 10 -21.19 -2.48 -1.96
CA SER A 10 -21.83 -3.74 -1.55
C SER A 10 -23.14 -3.45 -0.83
N SER A 11 -24.13 -4.32 -1.03
CA SER A 11 -25.40 -4.27 -0.32
C SER A 11 -25.36 -4.96 1.06
N GLY A 12 -24.22 -5.53 1.46
CA GLY A 12 -24.03 -6.24 2.73
C GLY A 12 -22.74 -5.87 3.47
N GLU A 13 -22.61 -6.35 4.71
CA GLU A 13 -21.41 -6.14 5.52
C GLU A 13 -20.21 -6.88 4.94
N TYR A 14 -19.05 -6.21 4.96
CA TYR A 14 -17.77 -6.72 4.48
C TYR A 14 -16.75 -6.71 5.61
N ARG A 15 -15.78 -7.64 5.58
CA ARG A 15 -14.63 -7.65 6.49
C ARG A 15 -13.34 -7.30 5.72
N PRO A 16 -13.00 -6.00 5.63
CA PRO A 16 -11.78 -5.48 5.00
C PRO A 16 -10.46 -6.20 5.33
N THR A 17 -10.33 -6.73 6.54
CA THR A 17 -9.07 -7.29 7.02
C THR A 17 -8.76 -8.69 6.46
N GLU A 18 -9.74 -9.37 5.86
CA GLU A 18 -9.60 -10.78 5.44
C GLU A 18 -9.28 -10.96 3.94
N ILE A 19 -9.14 -9.86 3.20
CA ILE A 19 -9.21 -9.83 1.72
C ILE A 19 -7.98 -9.24 1.03
N MET A 20 -6.90 -8.94 1.78
CA MET A 20 -5.64 -8.42 1.22
C MET A 20 -5.10 -9.29 0.07
N SER A 21 -5.12 -10.61 0.25
CA SER A 21 -4.70 -11.56 -0.79
C SER A 21 -5.56 -11.45 -2.05
N ASP A 22 -6.87 -11.27 -1.90
CA ASP A 22 -7.80 -11.11 -3.02
C ASP A 22 -7.59 -9.77 -3.73
N LEU A 23 -7.40 -8.67 -2.99
CA LEU A 23 -7.09 -7.36 -3.56
C LEU A 23 -5.79 -7.37 -4.37
N ARG A 24 -4.76 -8.07 -3.85
CA ARG A 24 -3.53 -8.28 -4.59
C ARG A 24 -3.79 -9.03 -5.90
N ILE A 25 -4.58 -10.10 -5.88
CA ILE A 25 -4.93 -10.86 -7.09
C ILE A 25 -5.69 -9.98 -8.09
N VAL A 26 -6.66 -9.18 -7.64
CA VAL A 26 -7.39 -8.21 -8.48
C VAL A 26 -6.43 -7.21 -9.11
N ALA A 27 -5.54 -6.60 -8.32
CA ALA A 27 -4.55 -5.65 -8.80
C ALA A 27 -3.59 -6.28 -9.81
N GLU A 28 -2.99 -7.44 -9.49
CA GLU A 28 -2.08 -8.14 -10.41
C GLU A 28 -2.78 -8.57 -11.70
N THR A 29 -4.06 -8.94 -11.64
CA THR A 29 -4.85 -9.32 -12.83
C THR A 29 -5.15 -8.14 -13.73
N MET A 30 -5.50 -6.98 -13.16
CA MET A 30 -5.83 -5.77 -13.91
C MET A 30 -4.61 -5.11 -14.55
N PHE A 31 -3.43 -5.25 -13.93
CA PHE A 31 -2.21 -4.55 -14.34
C PHE A 31 -1.06 -5.51 -14.71
N ILE A 32 -1.36 -6.70 -15.25
CA ILE A 32 -0.32 -7.61 -15.79
C ILE A 32 0.59 -6.82 -16.76
N PRO A 33 1.93 -6.94 -16.65
CA PRO A 33 2.69 -7.91 -15.85
C PRO A 33 3.15 -7.44 -14.46
N MET A 34 2.62 -6.34 -13.94
CA MET A 34 3.10 -5.71 -12.71
C MET A 34 2.95 -6.61 -11.48
N LYS A 35 3.88 -6.46 -10.52
CA LYS A 35 3.90 -7.21 -9.25
C LYS A 35 3.78 -6.28 -8.06
N MET A 36 3.10 -6.77 -7.01
CA MET A 36 3.01 -6.05 -5.75
C MET A 36 4.40 -5.99 -5.09
N VAL A 37 4.89 -4.78 -4.88
CA VAL A 37 6.17 -4.50 -4.21
C VAL A 37 6.00 -3.85 -2.85
N GLY A 38 4.79 -3.43 -2.48
CA GLY A 38 4.49 -2.90 -1.15
C GLY A 38 2.99 -2.83 -0.89
N PHE A 39 2.62 -2.67 0.37
CA PHE A 39 1.25 -2.37 0.78
C PHE A 39 1.25 -1.52 2.05
N TRP A 40 0.14 -0.84 2.30
CA TRP A 40 -0.21 -0.24 3.57
C TRP A 40 -1.65 -0.61 3.93
N ASP A 41 -1.85 -1.20 5.11
CA ASP A 41 -3.14 -1.39 5.77
C ASP A 41 -3.31 -0.25 6.78
N TYR A 42 -4.18 0.71 6.47
CA TYR A 42 -4.37 1.90 7.30
C TYR A 42 -5.23 1.61 8.55
N GLN A 43 -5.95 0.50 8.62
CA GLN A 43 -6.72 0.12 9.80
C GLN A 43 -5.80 -0.34 10.93
N GLN A 44 -4.79 -1.13 10.57
CA GLN A 44 -3.87 -1.74 11.54
C GLN A 44 -2.53 -1.00 11.64
N ASP A 45 -2.31 0.01 10.79
CA ASP A 45 -1.03 0.70 10.62
C ASP A 45 0.12 -0.28 10.31
N ILE A 46 -0.16 -1.22 9.40
CA ILE A 46 0.78 -2.27 8.98
C ILE A 46 1.19 -2.04 7.53
N HIS A 47 2.49 -1.99 7.27
CA HIS A 47 3.05 -1.86 5.93
C HIS A 47 4.36 -2.64 5.78
N LEU A 48 4.68 -3.00 4.53
CA LEU A 48 5.97 -3.63 4.21
C LEU A 48 7.06 -2.56 4.15
N CYS A 49 7.58 -2.19 5.31
CA CYS A 49 8.56 -1.11 5.45
C CYS A 49 9.99 -1.57 5.06
N PRO A 50 10.59 -0.98 4.00
CA PRO A 50 11.98 -1.31 3.62
C PRO A 50 13.01 -0.95 4.71
N HIS A 51 12.70 0.01 5.58
CA HIS A 51 13.55 0.42 6.68
C HIS A 51 13.57 -0.63 7.81
N LEU A 52 12.39 -1.13 8.22
CA LEU A 52 12.28 -2.18 9.24
C LEU A 52 12.96 -3.49 8.80
N GLU A 53 12.83 -3.87 7.53
CA GLU A 53 13.55 -5.03 6.96
C GLU A 53 15.08 -4.90 7.09
N LYS A 54 15.58 -3.67 7.00
CA LYS A 54 16.99 -3.31 7.21
C LYS A 54 17.34 -3.05 8.69
N ARG A 55 16.43 -3.35 9.63
CA ARG A 55 16.55 -3.11 11.07
C ARG A 55 16.78 -1.63 11.43
N LYS A 56 16.19 -0.71 10.66
CA LYS A 56 16.16 0.73 10.94
C LYS A 56 14.77 1.13 11.42
N ASP A 57 14.68 2.25 12.12
CA ASP A 57 13.41 2.84 12.53
C ASP A 57 12.54 3.18 11.31
N CYS A 58 11.22 3.06 11.48
CA CYS A 58 10.26 3.38 10.44
C CYS A 58 10.00 4.90 10.41
N PRO A 59 10.36 5.62 9.33
CA PRO A 59 10.09 7.07 9.24
C PRO A 59 8.64 7.38 8.83
N HIS A 60 7.89 6.38 8.36
CA HIS A 60 6.63 6.59 7.66
C HIS A 60 5.42 6.78 8.59
N THR A 61 5.54 6.30 9.83
CA THR A 61 4.51 6.38 10.88
C THR A 61 4.76 7.57 11.81
N LEU A 62 5.81 8.35 11.57
CA LEU A 62 6.08 9.60 12.28
C LEU A 62 5.08 10.69 11.88
N ASP A 63 4.92 11.70 12.74
CA ASP A 63 4.15 12.90 12.40
C ASP A 63 4.73 13.58 11.17
N LYS A 64 3.87 14.12 10.30
CA LYS A 64 4.29 14.77 9.04
C LYS A 64 5.19 15.99 9.24
N ASP A 65 5.13 16.61 10.42
CA ASP A 65 5.96 17.75 10.80
C ASP A 65 7.31 17.32 11.43
N ASP A 66 7.53 16.01 11.65
CA ASP A 66 8.82 15.49 12.10
C ASP A 66 9.86 15.61 10.98
N ASN A 67 11.05 16.11 11.31
CA ASN A 67 12.13 16.28 10.35
C ASN A 67 12.61 14.96 9.72
N ASN A 68 12.34 13.82 10.36
CA ASN A 68 12.69 12.48 9.89
C ASN A 68 11.53 11.78 9.17
N TYR A 69 10.36 12.43 9.06
CA TYR A 69 9.24 11.87 8.32
C TYR A 69 9.61 11.68 6.84
N GLU A 70 9.35 10.48 6.33
CA GLU A 70 9.44 10.20 4.91
C GLU A 70 8.12 9.60 4.43
N SER A 71 7.63 10.08 3.28
CA SER A 71 6.47 9.49 2.63
C SER A 71 6.81 8.08 2.18
N TYR A 72 6.03 7.10 2.63
CA TYR A 72 6.20 5.70 2.22
C TYR A 72 6.17 5.50 0.72
N GLU A 73 5.32 6.24 0.02
CA GLU A 73 5.23 6.21 -1.43
C GLU A 73 6.58 6.57 -2.06
N LYS A 74 7.22 7.65 -1.59
CA LYS A 74 8.55 8.06 -2.07
C LYS A 74 9.61 7.01 -1.78
N THR A 75 9.58 6.41 -0.60
CA THR A 75 10.49 5.33 -0.24
C THR A 75 10.31 4.12 -1.17
N LEU A 76 9.08 3.72 -1.49
CA LEU A 76 8.81 2.61 -2.40
C LEU A 76 9.19 2.92 -3.86
N GLN A 77 8.97 4.15 -4.33
CA GLN A 77 9.44 4.58 -5.65
C GLN A 77 10.96 4.43 -5.77
N LYS A 78 11.70 4.80 -4.72
CA LYS A 78 13.17 4.76 -4.70
C LYS A 78 13.74 3.36 -4.46
N GLU A 79 13.24 2.66 -3.46
CA GLU A 79 13.84 1.41 -2.97
C GLU A 79 13.28 0.16 -3.67
N ARG A 80 12.08 0.25 -4.25
CA ARG A 80 11.39 -0.89 -4.90
C ARG A 80 10.89 -0.59 -6.31
N ASN A 81 11.28 0.54 -6.89
CA ASN A 81 10.87 0.97 -8.23
C ASN A 81 9.34 0.97 -8.43
N ALA A 82 8.57 1.26 -7.37
CA ALA A 82 7.12 1.36 -7.50
C ALA A 82 6.75 2.48 -8.48
N ILE A 83 5.90 2.17 -9.46
CA ILE A 83 5.44 3.14 -10.48
C ILE A 83 3.94 3.38 -10.43
N LEU A 84 3.19 2.47 -9.82
CA LEU A 84 1.73 2.53 -9.66
C LEU A 84 1.35 2.29 -8.19
N SER A 85 0.46 3.12 -7.66
CA SER A 85 -0.29 2.88 -6.42
C SER A 85 -1.75 2.58 -6.74
N ILE A 86 -2.32 1.64 -6.01
CA ILE A 86 -3.73 1.25 -6.13
C ILE A 86 -4.38 1.39 -4.77
N ASP A 87 -5.34 2.29 -4.65
CA ASP A 87 -6.10 2.51 -3.44
C ASP A 87 -7.40 1.72 -3.45
N PHE A 88 -7.68 1.01 -2.35
CA PHE A 88 -8.92 0.29 -2.11
C PHE A 88 -9.62 0.90 -0.88
N PRO A 89 -10.37 2.00 -1.03
CA PRO A 89 -10.94 2.75 0.09
C PRO A 89 -11.83 1.91 1.00
N HIS A 90 -12.64 1.03 0.39
CA HIS A 90 -13.53 0.12 1.11
C HIS A 90 -12.79 -0.83 2.06
N ALA A 91 -11.52 -1.11 1.78
CA ALA A 91 -10.67 -1.97 2.59
C ALA A 91 -9.65 -1.20 3.42
N GLN A 92 -9.52 0.12 3.20
CA GLN A 92 -8.45 0.95 3.76
C GLN A 92 -7.05 0.36 3.52
N ILE A 93 -6.86 -0.16 2.31
CA ILE A 93 -5.61 -0.76 1.86
C ILE A 93 -5.12 0.00 0.63
N LYS A 94 -3.83 0.35 0.61
CA LYS A 94 -3.14 0.82 -0.59
C LYS A 94 -2.07 -0.18 -0.98
N LEU A 95 -2.09 -0.62 -2.24
CA LEU A 95 -1.06 -1.48 -2.83
C LEU A 95 -0.12 -0.67 -3.71
N PHE A 96 1.12 -1.13 -3.83
CA PHE A 96 2.14 -0.51 -4.67
C PHE A 96 2.72 -1.55 -5.63
N MET A 97 2.80 -1.19 -6.89
CA MET A 97 3.11 -2.10 -7.99
C MET A 97 4.32 -1.59 -8.80
N SER A 98 5.15 -2.52 -9.28
CA SER A 98 6.22 -2.29 -10.26
C SER A 98 6.10 -3.24 -11.44
#